data_AF-A0A4V2A4E7-F1
#
_entry.id   AF-A0A4V2A4E7-F1
#
_cell.length_a   1.000
_cell.length_b   1.000
_cell.length_c   1.000
_cell.angle_alpha   90.00
_cell.angle_beta   90.00
_cell.angle_gamma   90.00
#
_symmetry.space_group_name_H-M   'P 1'
#
loop_
_entity.id
_entity.type
_entity.pdbx_description
1 polymer ?
#
loop_
_entity_poly.entity_id
_entity_poly.type
_entity_poly.pdbx_seq_one_letter_code
_entity_poly.pdbx_strand_id
1 'polypeptide(L)'
;TPGSELVRYTIERDGFINTFESVGGVVLANACGPCIGQWARHIDDPNRKNTIITSFNRNFAKRNDGLASTHAFVASPEIVTAMAIAGSIAFNPLTDKLKNKDGQDVLLKEPTGYEMPPKGFAVEDAGYQGPAEDGNDIKIIVNPDSARLQLLAAFAPWEGTDLLGLKLLIKARGKCTTDHISMAGPWLKFRGHLDNISNNMLIGALNYYNDKTDSVKNQLTGEYGPVPATARAYKAASIGSIVVGDENYGEGSSREHAAMEPRHLGVRAILVRSFARIHETNLKKQGMLALTFADKSDYDKIQEDDNIDIETLTTFAPGKPLRVELNHADGTKDVIEVNHTYNEQQIEWFKAGGALNVIRSEFARKQKEEAAAAGS
;
A
#
# COMPACT_ATOMS: atom_id res chain seq x y z
N THR A 1 -6.03 21.36 -7.27
CA THR A 1 -5.33 20.52 -8.25
C THR A 1 -6.30 20.08 -9.33
N PRO A 2 -6.11 20.50 -10.58
CA PRO A 2 -6.90 19.98 -11.70
C PRO A 2 -6.59 18.49 -11.94
N GLY A 3 -7.59 17.73 -12.37
CA GLY A 3 -7.45 16.28 -12.60
C GLY A 3 -6.73 15.91 -13.91
N SER A 4 -6.65 16.85 -14.86
CA SER A 4 -6.00 16.67 -16.16
C SER A 4 -5.64 18.01 -16.78
N GLU A 5 -4.79 17.99 -17.81
CA GLU A 5 -4.46 19.18 -18.59
C GLU A 5 -5.68 19.74 -19.34
N LEU A 6 -6.56 18.87 -19.83
CA LEU A 6 -7.85 19.26 -20.42
C LEU A 6 -8.69 20.10 -19.45
N VAL A 7 -8.80 19.67 -18.19
CA VAL A 7 -9.55 20.42 -17.17
C VAL A 7 -8.83 21.72 -16.85
N ARG A 8 -7.52 21.68 -16.56
CA ARG A 8 -6.71 22.88 -16.24
C ARG A 8 -6.86 23.95 -17.33
N TYR A 9 -6.61 23.59 -18.58
CA TYR A 9 -6.69 24.49 -19.72
C TYR A 9 -8.10 25.05 -19.90
N THR A 10 -9.13 24.22 -19.78
CA THR A 10 -10.53 24.65 -19.91
C THR A 10 -10.90 25.68 -18.83
N ILE A 11 -10.55 25.42 -17.56
CA ILE A 11 -10.87 26.33 -16.46
C ILE A 11 -10.01 27.59 -16.46
N GLU A 12 -8.82 27.55 -17.06
CA GLU A 12 -7.98 28.73 -17.31
C GLU A 12 -8.61 29.64 -18.35
N ARG A 13 -8.95 29.08 -19.53
CA ARG A 13 -9.65 29.78 -20.62
C ARG A 13 -10.94 30.44 -20.13
N ASP A 14 -11.68 29.75 -19.26
CA ASP A 14 -12.95 30.24 -18.72
C ASP A 14 -12.79 31.16 -17.49
N GLY A 15 -11.55 31.42 -17.06
CA GLY A 15 -11.21 32.43 -16.05
C GLY A 15 -11.28 31.95 -14.59
N PHE A 16 -11.57 30.68 -14.32
CA PHE A 16 -11.70 30.18 -12.96
C PHE A 16 -10.37 30.09 -12.21
N ILE A 17 -9.24 29.87 -12.90
CA ILE A 17 -7.91 29.89 -12.26
C ILE A 17 -7.68 31.25 -11.61
N ASN A 18 -7.91 32.34 -12.34
CA ASN A 18 -7.75 33.71 -11.84
C ASN A 18 -8.65 33.96 -10.60
N THR A 19 -9.87 33.42 -10.59
CA THR A 19 -10.76 33.50 -9.42
C THR A 19 -10.13 32.84 -8.19
N PHE A 20 -9.60 31.62 -8.30
CA PHE A 20 -8.95 30.94 -7.17
C PHE A 20 -7.67 31.64 -6.73
N GLU A 21 -6.85 32.13 -7.66
CA GLU A 21 -5.62 32.86 -7.34
C GLU A 21 -5.91 34.18 -6.62
N SER A 22 -6.97 34.89 -7.02
CA SER A 22 -7.37 36.16 -6.40
C SER A 22 -7.74 36.03 -4.91
N VAL A 23 -8.16 34.84 -4.46
CA VAL A 23 -8.48 34.53 -3.06
C VAL A 23 -7.32 33.85 -2.32
N GLY A 24 -6.12 33.82 -2.93
CA GLY A 24 -4.91 33.24 -2.35
C GLY A 24 -4.72 31.74 -2.60
N GLY A 25 -5.52 31.16 -3.50
CA GLY A 25 -5.35 29.77 -3.94
C GLY A 25 -4.08 29.59 -4.77
N VAL A 26 -3.45 28.42 -4.65
CA VAL A 26 -2.32 28.02 -5.48
C VAL A 26 -2.74 26.85 -6.36
N VAL A 27 -2.67 27.02 -7.67
CA VAL A 27 -2.93 25.93 -8.62
C VAL A 27 -1.71 25.02 -8.68
N LEU A 28 -1.82 23.83 -8.08
CA LEU A 28 -0.81 22.79 -8.18
C LEU A 28 -0.84 22.12 -9.55
N ALA A 29 0.28 21.48 -9.92
CA ALA A 29 0.37 20.64 -11.12
C ALA A 29 -0.73 19.58 -11.18
N ASN A 30 -1.11 19.17 -12.39
CA ASN A 30 -2.16 18.19 -12.67
C ASN A 30 -1.71 16.76 -12.30
N ALA A 31 -1.57 16.50 -11.01
CA ALA A 31 -1.04 15.27 -10.47
C ALA A 31 -1.69 14.96 -9.12
N CYS A 32 -1.51 13.73 -8.62
CA CYS A 32 -2.06 13.33 -7.31
C CYS A 32 -1.57 14.25 -6.17
N GLY A 33 -0.28 14.64 -6.18
CA GLY A 33 0.30 15.59 -5.23
C GLY A 33 0.00 15.28 -3.75
N PRO A 34 -0.56 16.23 -2.97
CA PRO A 34 -0.88 16.03 -1.55
C PRO A 34 -1.83 14.87 -1.25
N CYS A 35 -2.61 14.36 -2.21
CA CYS A 35 -3.51 13.21 -1.99
C CYS A 35 -2.75 11.92 -1.64
N ILE A 36 -1.49 11.81 -2.09
CA ILE A 36 -0.63 10.63 -1.91
C ILE A 36 0.61 10.91 -1.06
N GLY A 37 0.67 12.07 -0.41
CA GLY A 37 1.85 12.48 0.37
C GLY A 37 2.99 13.08 -0.47
N GLN A 38 2.76 13.37 -1.75
CA GLN A 38 3.72 14.10 -2.59
C GLN A 38 3.53 15.60 -2.38
N TRP A 39 3.89 16.04 -1.18
CA TRP A 39 3.76 17.43 -0.76
C TRP A 39 4.92 17.82 0.15
N ALA A 40 5.72 18.80 -0.30
CA ALA A 40 6.66 19.51 0.56
C ALA A 40 5.90 20.55 1.38
N ARG A 41 5.20 20.09 2.42
CA ARG A 41 4.38 20.96 3.27
C ARG A 41 5.27 21.95 4.02
N HIS A 42 4.98 23.24 3.88
CA HIS A 42 5.57 24.26 4.73
C HIS A 42 4.86 24.26 6.09
N ILE A 43 5.59 23.87 7.14
CA ILE A 43 5.12 23.90 8.52
C ILE A 43 6.30 24.26 9.43
N ASP A 44 6.05 25.11 10.41
CA ASP A 44 6.99 25.57 11.43
C ASP A 44 7.33 24.47 12.46
N ASP A 45 6.32 23.72 12.90
CA ASP A 45 6.49 22.59 13.82
C ASP A 45 5.75 21.34 13.30
N PRO A 46 6.48 20.30 12.85
CA PRO A 46 5.90 19.02 12.43
C PRO A 46 5.08 18.30 13.50
N ASN A 47 5.32 18.59 14.79
CA ASN A 47 4.62 17.94 15.90
C ASN A 47 3.35 18.70 16.32
N ARG A 48 3.16 19.93 15.83
CA ARG A 48 1.97 20.72 16.17
C ARG A 48 0.72 20.06 15.63
N LYS A 49 -0.21 19.72 16.54
CA LYS A 49 -1.55 19.27 16.18
C LYS A 49 -2.22 20.32 15.32
N ASN A 50 -2.61 19.93 14.12
CA ASN A 50 -3.22 20.80 13.14
C ASN A 50 -4.33 20.06 12.40
N THR A 51 -5.17 20.84 11.72
CA THR A 51 -6.27 20.32 10.91
C THR A 51 -6.04 20.72 9.45
N ILE A 52 -6.32 19.77 8.54
CA ILE A 52 -6.49 20.05 7.12
C ILE A 52 -7.86 19.54 6.68
N ILE A 53 -8.50 20.26 5.75
CA ILE A 53 -9.69 19.78 5.06
C ILE A 53 -9.40 19.69 3.57
N THR A 54 -9.79 18.58 2.95
CA THR A 54 -9.49 18.30 1.55
C THR A 54 -10.72 17.77 0.82
N SER A 55 -10.75 17.94 -0.50
CA SER A 55 -11.75 17.32 -1.37
C SER A 55 -11.25 16.00 -1.98
N PHE A 56 -10.42 15.28 -1.23
CA PHE A 56 -9.93 13.96 -1.61
C PHE A 56 -10.87 12.86 -1.09
N ASN A 57 -10.41 11.61 -1.12
CA ASN A 57 -11.19 10.45 -0.72
C ASN A 57 -10.55 9.64 0.43
N ARG A 58 -9.38 10.05 0.95
CA ARG A 58 -8.64 9.34 2.00
C ARG A 58 -7.99 10.32 2.96
N ASN A 59 -8.10 10.02 4.24
CA ASN A 59 -7.57 10.82 5.36
C ASN A 59 -6.88 9.95 6.43
N PHE A 60 -6.25 8.83 6.04
CA PHE A 60 -5.47 8.01 6.98
C PHE A 60 -4.32 8.82 7.60
N ALA A 61 -3.92 8.47 8.82
CA ALA A 61 -2.81 9.12 9.50
C ALA A 61 -1.55 9.16 8.62
N LYS A 62 -0.82 10.29 8.65
CA LYS A 62 0.40 10.54 7.85
C LYS A 62 0.22 10.51 6.33
N ARG A 63 -1.00 10.36 5.80
CA ARG A 63 -1.22 10.16 4.35
C ARG A 63 -0.83 11.36 3.51
N ASN A 64 -1.24 12.57 3.91
CA ASN A 64 -1.16 13.75 3.04
C ASN A 64 0.20 14.46 3.11
N ASP A 65 0.88 14.35 4.25
CA ASP A 65 2.10 15.12 4.56
C ASP A 65 3.15 14.32 5.35
N GLY A 66 2.89 13.05 5.67
CA GLY A 66 3.78 12.23 6.49
C GLY A 66 3.67 12.45 8.01
N LEU A 67 2.82 13.37 8.47
CA LEU A 67 2.77 13.81 9.88
C LEU A 67 1.64 13.13 10.65
N ALA A 68 1.95 12.63 11.85
CA ALA A 68 0.94 12.01 12.74
C ALA A 68 0.10 13.05 13.49
N SER A 69 0.57 14.29 13.56
CA SER A 69 -0.07 15.43 14.22
C SER A 69 -1.21 16.04 13.39
N THR A 70 -1.30 15.70 12.10
CA THR A 70 -2.29 16.23 11.16
C THR A 70 -3.60 15.46 11.24
N HIS A 71 -4.69 16.17 11.52
CA HIS A 71 -6.06 15.67 11.47
C HIS A 71 -6.68 16.06 10.12
N ALA A 72 -6.88 15.07 9.25
CA ALA A 72 -7.40 15.31 7.91
C ALA A 72 -8.90 15.01 7.84
N PHE A 73 -9.67 15.96 7.32
CA PHE A 73 -11.09 15.81 7.00
C PHE A 73 -11.29 15.80 5.49
N VAL A 74 -12.29 15.05 5.03
CA VAL A 74 -12.70 14.97 3.63
C VAL A 74 -14.11 15.52 3.48
N ALA A 75 -14.32 16.41 2.52
CA ALA A 75 -15.59 17.04 2.21
C ALA A 75 -15.69 17.37 0.71
N SER A 76 -16.79 17.96 0.26
CA SER A 76 -16.91 18.43 -1.13
C SER A 76 -16.03 19.66 -1.40
N PRO A 77 -15.62 19.92 -2.66
CA PRO A 77 -14.76 21.06 -3.01
C PRO A 77 -15.30 22.42 -2.55
N GLU A 78 -16.61 22.62 -2.61
CA GLU A 78 -17.29 23.84 -2.18
C GLU A 78 -17.25 24.05 -0.66
N ILE A 79 -17.42 22.98 0.13
CA ILE A 79 -17.27 23.05 1.60
C ILE A 79 -15.81 23.33 1.98
N VAL A 80 -14.86 22.70 1.30
CA VAL A 80 -13.42 22.98 1.48
C VAL A 80 -13.12 24.45 1.21
N THR A 81 -13.69 25.01 0.14
CA THR A 81 -13.51 26.42 -0.23
C THR A 81 -14.11 27.35 0.84
N ALA A 82 -15.33 27.08 1.30
CA ALA A 82 -15.99 27.87 2.33
C ALA A 82 -15.21 27.87 3.66
N MET A 83 -14.76 26.69 4.11
CA MET A 83 -13.98 26.57 5.34
C MET A 83 -12.58 27.17 5.22
N ALA A 84 -11.97 27.14 4.02
CA ALA A 84 -10.69 27.81 3.76
C ALA A 84 -10.82 29.33 3.86
N ILE A 85 -11.90 29.92 3.33
CA ILE A 85 -12.20 31.36 3.47
C ILE A 85 -12.45 31.70 4.96
N ALA A 86 -13.19 30.87 5.68
CA ALA A 86 -13.51 31.10 7.08
C ALA A 86 -12.31 30.86 8.03
N GLY A 87 -11.32 30.09 7.61
CA GLY A 87 -10.15 29.71 8.42
C GLY A 87 -10.47 28.78 9.58
N SER A 88 -11.66 28.18 9.63
CA SER A 88 -12.11 27.32 10.74
C SER A 88 -13.03 26.20 10.26
N ILE A 89 -12.82 25.00 10.78
CA ILE A 89 -13.72 23.84 10.55
C ILE A 89 -15.01 23.89 11.39
N ALA A 90 -15.10 24.84 12.33
CA ALA A 90 -16.33 25.07 13.09
C ALA A 90 -17.34 25.96 12.34
N PHE A 91 -16.92 26.58 11.23
CA PHE A 91 -17.78 27.45 10.42
C PHE A 91 -18.84 26.63 9.68
N ASN A 92 -20.10 27.02 9.84
CA ASN A 92 -21.21 26.49 9.08
C ASN A 92 -21.61 27.45 7.94
N PRO A 93 -21.30 27.13 6.66
CA PRO A 93 -21.60 28.01 5.53
C PRO A 93 -23.10 28.29 5.32
N LEU A 94 -23.99 27.50 5.92
CA LEU A 94 -25.44 27.67 5.77
C LEU A 94 -26.01 28.73 6.71
N THR A 95 -25.34 29.03 7.83
CA THR A 95 -25.89 29.88 8.90
C THR A 95 -24.97 31.00 9.33
N ASP A 96 -23.67 30.77 9.28
CA ASP A 96 -22.69 31.63 9.91
C ASP A 96 -22.25 32.75 8.96
N LYS A 97 -22.02 33.94 9.51
CA LYS A 97 -21.63 35.13 8.74
C LYS A 97 -20.13 35.37 8.84
N LEU A 98 -19.55 35.91 7.77
CA LEU A 98 -18.18 36.38 7.69
C LEU A 98 -18.14 37.91 7.63
N LYS A 99 -17.01 38.52 7.96
CA LYS A 99 -16.78 39.95 7.78
C LYS A 99 -16.09 40.20 6.44
N ASN A 100 -16.65 41.08 5.62
CA ASN A 100 -15.94 41.57 4.44
C ASN A 100 -14.91 42.65 4.81
N LYS A 101 -14.17 43.14 3.81
CA LYS A 101 -13.15 44.21 3.97
C LYS A 101 -13.71 45.52 4.56
N ASP A 102 -15.01 45.76 4.42
CA ASP A 102 -15.71 46.95 4.91
C ASP A 102 -16.34 46.71 6.31
N GLY A 103 -16.08 45.55 6.94
CA GLY A 103 -16.58 45.18 8.26
C GLY A 103 -18.05 44.75 8.29
N GLN A 104 -18.67 44.58 7.14
CA GLN A 104 -20.07 44.17 7.02
C GLN A 104 -20.21 42.65 7.12
N ASP A 105 -21.29 42.20 7.74
CA ASP A 105 -21.63 40.78 7.79
C ASP A 105 -22.12 40.30 6.43
N VAL A 106 -21.50 39.24 5.92
CA VAL A 106 -21.86 38.56 4.67
C VAL A 106 -22.11 37.09 4.92
N LEU A 107 -23.18 36.56 4.32
CA LEU A 107 -23.42 35.12 4.26
C LEU A 107 -22.86 34.60 2.94
N LEU A 108 -22.20 33.43 2.96
CA LEU A 108 -21.84 32.76 1.72
C LEU A 108 -23.13 32.28 1.04
N LYS A 109 -23.33 32.68 -0.21
CA LYS A 109 -24.44 32.16 -1.01
C LYS A 109 -24.12 30.74 -1.45
N GLU A 110 -25.16 29.92 -1.60
CA GLU A 110 -25.03 28.60 -2.19
C GLU A 110 -24.37 28.72 -3.58
N PRO A 111 -23.28 27.97 -3.84
CA PRO A 111 -22.59 28.04 -5.12
C PRO A 111 -23.44 27.42 -6.22
N THR A 112 -23.48 28.09 -7.37
CA THR A 112 -24.07 27.55 -8.60
C THR A 112 -23.02 27.53 -9.70
N GLY A 113 -23.19 26.64 -10.68
CA GLY A 113 -22.22 26.48 -11.76
C GLY A 113 -22.78 25.68 -12.92
N TYR A 114 -22.01 25.62 -14.00
CA TYR A 114 -22.31 24.76 -15.13
C TYR A 114 -21.81 23.35 -14.87
N GLU A 115 -22.62 22.33 -15.18
CA GLU A 115 -22.20 20.93 -15.12
C GLU A 115 -21.10 20.62 -16.16
N MET A 116 -21.21 21.24 -17.34
CA MET A 116 -20.25 21.14 -18.43
C MET A 116 -19.88 22.54 -18.93
N PRO A 117 -18.64 22.77 -19.41
CA PRO A 117 -18.23 24.06 -19.92
C PRO A 117 -19.11 24.46 -21.13
N PRO A 118 -19.83 25.62 -21.10
CA PRO A 118 -20.73 26.01 -22.18
C PRO A 118 -20.05 26.18 -23.55
N LYS A 119 -18.74 26.46 -23.54
CA LYS A 119 -17.89 26.57 -24.74
C LYS A 119 -17.22 25.24 -25.13
N GLY A 120 -17.56 24.14 -24.45
CA GLY A 120 -16.88 22.85 -24.58
C GLY A 120 -15.51 22.82 -23.91
N PHE A 121 -14.91 21.62 -23.83
CA PHE A 121 -13.55 21.43 -23.34
C PHE A 121 -12.51 21.90 -24.38
N ALA A 122 -11.35 22.34 -23.92
CA ALA A 122 -10.22 22.71 -24.79
C ALA A 122 -8.89 22.30 -24.15
N VAL A 123 -7.90 21.98 -25.00
CA VAL A 123 -6.51 21.70 -24.63
C VAL A 123 -5.62 21.94 -25.84
N GLU A 124 -4.42 22.50 -25.65
CA GLU A 124 -3.42 22.65 -26.72
C GLU A 124 -2.59 21.37 -26.88
N ASP A 125 -1.95 20.94 -25.79
CA ASP A 125 -1.19 19.68 -25.73
C ASP A 125 -1.64 18.87 -24.52
N ALA A 126 -2.20 17.68 -24.76
CA ALA A 126 -2.63 16.77 -23.70
C ALA A 126 -1.47 15.97 -23.08
N GLY A 127 -0.25 16.10 -23.63
CA GLY A 127 0.93 15.33 -23.24
C GLY A 127 0.87 13.85 -23.63
N TYR A 128 -0.01 13.49 -24.57
CA TYR A 128 -0.13 12.11 -25.03
C TYR A 128 0.93 11.78 -26.07
N GLN A 129 1.70 10.72 -25.80
CA GLN A 129 2.63 10.13 -26.74
C GLN A 129 2.13 8.73 -27.13
N GLY A 130 1.84 8.53 -28.42
CA GLY A 130 1.48 7.22 -28.95
C GLY A 130 2.67 6.24 -28.95
N PRO A 131 2.40 4.92 -29.02
CA PRO A 131 3.46 3.95 -29.23
C PRO A 131 4.13 4.16 -30.60
N ALA A 132 5.36 3.69 -30.76
CA ALA A 132 6.00 3.62 -32.07
C ALA A 132 5.21 2.67 -32.99
N GLU A 133 5.13 3.01 -34.29
CA GLU A 133 4.48 2.15 -35.29
C GLU A 133 5.23 0.82 -35.47
N ASP A 134 6.56 0.86 -35.39
CA ASP A 134 7.45 -0.30 -35.32
C ASP A 134 8.33 -0.21 -34.06
N GLY A 135 8.27 -1.25 -33.23
CA GLY A 135 9.04 -1.36 -31.99
C GLY A 135 10.23 -2.32 -32.05
N ASN A 136 10.52 -2.93 -33.20
CA ASN A 136 11.52 -4.01 -33.32
C ASN A 136 12.93 -3.60 -32.86
N ASP A 137 13.32 -2.35 -33.09
CA ASP A 137 14.65 -1.82 -32.71
C ASP A 137 14.66 -1.13 -31.33
N ILE A 138 13.53 -1.06 -30.63
CA ILE A 138 13.44 -0.42 -29.31
C ILE A 138 14.10 -1.32 -28.25
N LYS A 139 15.18 -0.84 -27.67
CA LYS A 139 15.89 -1.51 -26.57
C LYS A 139 15.49 -0.92 -25.22
N ILE A 140 14.86 -1.73 -24.38
CA ILE A 140 14.59 -1.37 -22.98
C ILE A 140 15.80 -1.78 -22.13
N ILE A 141 16.60 -0.79 -21.73
CA ILE A 141 17.82 -1.01 -20.96
C ILE A 141 17.62 -0.48 -19.54
N VAL A 142 17.81 -1.33 -18.54
CA VAL A 142 17.85 -0.94 -17.13
C VAL A 142 19.30 -0.92 -16.69
N ASN A 143 19.80 0.25 -16.27
CA ASN A 143 21.14 0.36 -15.72
C ASN A 143 21.27 -0.50 -14.44
N PRO A 144 22.20 -1.48 -14.37
CA PRO A 144 22.39 -2.32 -13.18
C PRO A 144 22.64 -1.55 -11.88
N ASP A 145 23.26 -0.37 -11.97
CA ASP A 145 23.58 0.49 -10.82
C ASP A 145 22.47 1.53 -10.51
N SER A 146 21.33 1.44 -11.19
CA SER A 146 20.21 2.37 -10.98
C SER A 146 19.63 2.19 -9.59
N ALA A 147 19.61 3.27 -8.80
CA ALA A 147 18.89 3.30 -7.52
C ALA A 147 17.36 3.38 -7.68
N ARG A 148 16.84 3.52 -8.92
CA ARG A 148 15.42 3.78 -9.22
C ARG A 148 14.70 2.59 -9.85
N LEU A 149 15.40 1.84 -10.70
CA LEU A 149 14.87 0.74 -11.50
C LEU A 149 15.78 -0.47 -11.33
N GLN A 150 15.18 -1.63 -11.04
CA GLN A 150 15.87 -2.90 -10.87
C GLN A 150 15.09 -3.98 -11.62
N LEU A 151 15.79 -4.82 -12.39
CA LEU A 151 15.17 -6.01 -12.96
C LEU A 151 14.76 -6.96 -11.82
N LEU A 152 13.54 -7.48 -11.88
CA LEU A 152 13.05 -8.41 -10.88
C LEU A 152 13.71 -9.79 -11.05
N ALA A 153 14.30 -10.29 -9.98
CA ALA A 153 14.67 -11.69 -9.87
C ALA A 153 13.41 -12.54 -9.58
N ALA A 154 13.34 -13.74 -10.17
CA ALA A 154 12.27 -14.67 -9.85
C ALA A 154 12.36 -15.11 -8.39
N PHE A 155 11.22 -15.12 -7.69
CA PHE A 155 11.16 -15.68 -6.34
C PHE A 155 11.34 -17.21 -6.38
N ALA A 156 11.94 -17.75 -5.33
CA ALA A 156 12.17 -19.18 -5.20
C ALA A 156 10.84 -19.96 -5.14
N PRO A 157 10.73 -21.12 -5.82
CA PRO A 157 9.62 -22.06 -5.63
C PRO A 157 9.53 -22.54 -4.19
N TRP A 158 8.35 -23.04 -3.82
CA TRP A 158 8.17 -23.72 -2.54
C TRP A 158 8.96 -25.03 -2.53
N GLU A 159 9.53 -25.34 -1.36
CA GLU A 159 10.43 -26.46 -1.12
C GLU A 159 9.72 -27.82 -1.05
N GLY A 160 8.38 -27.84 -1.10
CA GLY A 160 7.58 -29.07 -1.07
C GLY A 160 7.39 -29.66 0.32
N THR A 161 7.74 -28.92 1.38
CA THR A 161 7.62 -29.33 2.78
C THR A 161 6.78 -28.36 3.58
N ASP A 162 6.35 -28.81 4.76
CA ASP A 162 5.78 -27.91 5.78
C ASP A 162 6.80 -26.82 6.17
N LEU A 163 6.30 -25.69 6.68
CA LEU A 163 7.14 -24.54 7.03
C LEU A 163 7.32 -24.52 8.55
N LEU A 164 8.51 -24.90 9.00
CA LEU A 164 8.80 -25.08 10.42
C LEU A 164 9.72 -23.97 10.96
N GLY A 165 9.60 -23.69 12.25
CA GLY A 165 10.47 -22.76 12.99
C GLY A 165 10.35 -21.31 12.54
N LEU A 166 9.20 -20.89 12.01
CA LEU A 166 9.01 -19.51 11.58
C LEU A 166 9.03 -18.57 12.79
N LYS A 167 9.66 -17.42 12.61
CA LYS A 167 9.68 -16.36 13.63
C LYS A 167 8.52 -15.40 13.45
N LEU A 168 7.88 -14.99 14.54
CA LEU A 168 6.96 -13.86 14.48
C LEU A 168 7.76 -12.59 14.17
N LEU A 169 7.51 -11.96 13.01
CA LEU A 169 8.14 -10.69 12.65
C LEU A 169 7.43 -9.52 13.34
N ILE A 170 6.11 -9.49 13.23
CA ILE A 170 5.26 -8.51 13.91
C ILE A 170 3.84 -9.07 14.05
N LYS A 171 3.22 -8.82 15.20
CA LYS A 171 1.77 -8.90 15.40
C LYS A 171 1.21 -7.49 15.33
N ALA A 172 0.59 -7.14 14.21
CA ALA A 172 -0.01 -5.82 14.01
C ALA A 172 -1.29 -5.70 14.84
N ARG A 173 -1.37 -4.66 15.67
CA ARG A 173 -2.54 -4.31 16.48
C ARG A 173 -3.49 -3.44 15.67
N GLY A 174 -4.75 -3.85 15.57
CA GLY A 174 -5.79 -3.06 14.90
C GLY A 174 -5.53 -2.83 13.42
N LYS A 175 -5.93 -1.64 12.94
CA LYS A 175 -5.95 -1.31 11.51
C LYS A 175 -4.54 -1.29 10.89
N CYS A 176 -4.31 -2.17 9.91
CA CYS A 176 -3.08 -2.20 9.12
C CYS A 176 -3.40 -2.07 7.61
N THR A 177 -3.39 -0.83 7.11
CA THR A 177 -3.57 -0.50 5.67
C THR A 177 -2.31 -0.75 4.84
N THR A 178 -2.41 -0.76 3.51
CA THR A 178 -1.22 -0.84 2.65
C THR A 178 -0.25 0.35 2.78
N ASP A 179 -0.67 1.50 3.32
CA ASP A 179 0.23 2.60 3.65
C ASP A 179 1.04 2.33 4.94
N HIS A 180 0.57 1.45 5.84
CA HIS A 180 1.34 0.97 6.98
C HIS A 180 2.34 -0.13 6.57
N ILE A 181 1.96 -0.97 5.59
CA ILE A 181 2.79 -2.06 5.06
C ILE A 181 3.88 -1.56 4.13
N SER A 182 3.56 -0.69 3.17
CA SER A 182 4.51 -0.17 2.18
C SER A 182 4.15 1.28 1.90
N MET A 183 4.78 2.21 2.60
CA MET A 183 4.39 3.62 2.62
C MET A 183 4.60 4.32 1.26
N ALA A 184 3.79 5.32 0.95
CA ALA A 184 3.95 6.16 -0.25
C ALA A 184 4.90 7.35 0.02
N GLY A 185 4.54 8.57 -0.39
CA GLY A 185 5.35 9.77 -0.16
C GLY A 185 6.78 9.61 -0.69
N PRO A 186 7.82 9.79 0.14
CA PRO A 186 9.23 9.76 -0.31
C PRO A 186 9.65 8.41 -0.89
N TRP A 187 8.96 7.32 -0.57
CA TRP A 187 9.25 5.98 -1.06
C TRP A 187 8.85 5.74 -2.52
N LEU A 188 8.01 6.62 -3.09
CA LEU A 188 7.57 6.48 -4.47
C LEU A 188 8.73 6.54 -5.47
N LYS A 189 9.85 7.18 -5.11
CA LYS A 189 11.06 7.16 -5.92
C LYS A 189 11.59 5.73 -6.13
N PHE A 190 11.39 4.81 -5.19
CA PHE A 190 11.91 3.44 -5.27
C PHE A 190 10.91 2.42 -5.81
N ARG A 191 9.77 2.83 -6.38
CA ARG A 191 8.73 1.90 -6.88
C ARG A 191 9.21 0.93 -7.96
N GLY A 192 10.25 1.31 -8.69
CA GLY A 192 10.89 0.45 -9.69
C GLY A 192 12.03 -0.41 -9.15
N HIS A 193 12.38 -0.31 -7.86
CA HIS A 193 13.52 -0.97 -7.24
C HIS A 193 13.11 -1.70 -5.95
N LEU A 194 12.86 -3.00 -6.06
CA LEU A 194 12.24 -3.80 -5.00
C LEU A 194 13.05 -3.80 -3.69
N ASP A 195 14.37 -3.95 -3.78
CA ASP A 195 15.18 -4.01 -2.56
C ASP A 195 15.21 -2.67 -1.79
N ASN A 196 15.31 -1.55 -2.51
CA ASN A 196 15.30 -0.21 -1.91
C ASN A 196 13.95 0.13 -1.27
N ILE A 197 12.83 -0.19 -1.94
CA ILE A 197 11.51 0.10 -1.37
C ILE A 197 11.19 -0.79 -0.17
N SER A 198 11.71 -2.02 -0.14
CA SER A 198 11.53 -2.96 0.99
C SER A 198 12.08 -2.43 2.32
N ASN A 199 12.90 -1.36 2.32
CA ASN A 199 13.31 -0.66 3.54
C ASN A 199 12.17 0.13 4.22
N ASN A 200 10.96 0.10 3.68
CA ASN A 200 9.76 0.67 4.31
C ASN A 200 8.74 -0.38 4.76
N MET A 201 9.07 -1.67 4.63
CA MET A 201 8.15 -2.75 4.93
C MET A 201 7.69 -2.68 6.39
N LEU A 202 6.39 -2.50 6.59
CA LEU A 202 5.69 -2.52 7.88
C LEU A 202 6.15 -1.47 8.90
N ILE A 203 6.90 -0.44 8.49
CA ILE A 203 7.35 0.64 9.41
C ILE A 203 6.17 1.43 10.01
N GLY A 204 5.00 1.40 9.37
CA GLY A 204 3.80 2.07 9.88
C GLY A 204 2.93 1.18 10.76
N ALA A 205 3.13 -0.13 10.78
CA ALA A 205 2.30 -1.06 11.54
C ALA A 205 2.56 -0.91 13.05
N LEU A 206 1.48 -0.86 13.84
CA LEU A 206 1.56 -0.78 15.29
C LEU A 206 1.83 -2.18 15.87
N ASN A 207 2.96 -2.35 16.56
CA ASN A 207 3.28 -3.63 17.19
C ASN A 207 2.42 -3.85 18.45
N TYR A 208 1.75 -5.00 18.53
CA TYR A 208 0.89 -5.40 19.62
C TYR A 208 1.60 -5.48 20.99
N TYR A 209 2.89 -5.81 21.06
CA TYR A 209 3.57 -6.05 22.34
C TYR A 209 4.14 -4.79 23.00
N ASN A 210 4.35 -3.71 22.24
CA ASN A 210 4.98 -2.49 22.77
C ASN A 210 4.30 -1.18 22.35
N ASP A 211 3.21 -1.24 21.58
CA ASP A 211 2.46 -0.08 21.09
C ASP A 211 3.30 0.94 20.31
N LYS A 212 4.37 0.48 19.65
CA LYS A 212 5.25 1.31 18.81
C LYS A 212 5.19 0.86 17.36
N THR A 213 5.35 1.83 16.46
CA THR A 213 5.60 1.56 15.03
C THR A 213 7.09 1.34 14.80
N ASP A 214 7.44 0.50 13.82
CA ASP A 214 8.82 0.22 13.41
C ASP A 214 9.75 -0.23 14.57
N SER A 215 9.19 -1.00 15.51
CA SER A 215 9.92 -1.50 16.67
C SER A 215 9.45 -2.90 17.03
N VAL A 216 10.21 -3.91 16.60
CA VAL A 216 9.93 -5.33 16.82
C VAL A 216 11.13 -6.04 17.41
N LYS A 217 10.89 -7.07 18.21
CA LYS A 217 11.94 -7.88 18.81
C LYS A 217 12.61 -8.74 17.74
N ASN A 218 13.92 -8.61 17.59
CA ASN A 218 14.74 -9.53 16.83
C ASN A 218 15.06 -10.73 17.72
N GLN A 219 14.38 -11.84 17.51
CA GLN A 219 14.53 -13.05 18.33
C GLN A 219 15.93 -13.70 18.25
N LEU A 220 16.80 -13.31 17.31
CA LEU A 220 18.19 -13.77 17.26
C LEU A 220 19.08 -13.07 18.28
N THR A 221 18.70 -11.86 18.69
CA THR A 221 19.50 -10.98 19.57
C THR A 221 18.81 -10.63 20.87
N GLY A 222 17.47 -10.73 20.90
CA GLY A 222 16.62 -10.25 22.00
C GLY A 222 16.35 -8.75 21.98
N GLU A 223 16.94 -7.98 21.06
CA GLU A 223 16.82 -6.52 21.00
C GLU A 223 15.64 -6.07 20.12
N TYR A 224 15.05 -4.92 20.46
CA TYR A 224 14.03 -4.28 19.61
C TYR A 224 14.69 -3.38 18.56
N GLY A 225 14.22 -3.47 17.31
CA GLY A 225 14.70 -2.65 16.21
C GLY A 225 13.70 -2.50 15.07
N PRO A 226 14.11 -1.83 13.97
CA PRO A 226 13.27 -1.61 12.80
C PRO A 226 12.79 -2.90 12.15
N VAL A 227 11.55 -2.92 11.67
CA VAL A 227 10.92 -4.10 11.06
C VAL A 227 11.70 -4.59 9.83
N PRO A 228 12.09 -3.72 8.87
CA PRO A 228 12.86 -4.16 7.70
C PRO A 228 14.24 -4.72 8.06
N ALA A 229 14.90 -4.15 9.07
CA ALA A 229 16.22 -4.60 9.52
C ALA A 229 16.14 -6.00 10.16
N THR A 230 15.14 -6.22 11.02
CA THR A 230 14.88 -7.53 11.63
C THR A 230 14.51 -8.58 10.57
N ALA A 231 13.66 -8.26 9.61
CA ALA A 231 13.32 -9.18 8.52
C ALA A 231 14.54 -9.55 7.66
N ARG A 232 15.41 -8.58 7.36
CA ARG A 232 16.69 -8.85 6.68
C ARG A 232 17.61 -9.76 7.50
N ALA A 233 17.68 -9.57 8.81
CA ALA A 233 18.47 -10.43 9.70
C ALA A 233 17.96 -11.87 9.68
N TYR A 234 16.64 -12.09 9.77
CA TYR A 234 16.04 -13.42 9.63
C TYR A 234 16.34 -14.04 8.27
N LYS A 235 16.13 -13.29 7.17
CA LYS A 235 16.44 -13.76 5.82
C LYS A 235 17.92 -14.14 5.66
N ALA A 236 18.84 -13.35 6.18
CA ALA A 236 20.28 -13.60 6.12
C ALA A 236 20.69 -14.86 6.91
N ALA A 237 19.97 -15.17 7.99
CA ALA A 237 20.12 -16.40 8.76
C ALA A 237 19.34 -17.60 8.17
N SER A 238 18.73 -17.45 6.98
CA SER A 238 17.84 -18.44 6.35
C SER A 238 16.65 -18.86 7.22
N ILE A 239 16.17 -17.93 8.06
CA ILE A 239 15.01 -18.13 8.92
C ILE A 239 13.81 -17.44 8.29
N GLY A 240 12.75 -18.21 8.05
CA GLY A 240 11.47 -17.67 7.58
C GLY A 240 10.72 -16.96 8.71
N SER A 241 9.89 -15.99 8.37
CA SER A 241 9.06 -15.29 9.34
C SER A 241 7.58 -15.24 8.94
N ILE A 242 6.73 -14.94 9.90
CA ILE A 242 5.30 -14.73 9.73
C ILE A 242 4.89 -13.35 10.24
N VAL A 243 3.94 -12.73 9.56
CA VAL A 243 3.27 -11.52 10.04
C VAL A 243 1.87 -11.90 10.49
N VAL A 244 1.48 -11.43 11.67
CA VAL A 244 0.14 -11.61 12.20
C VAL A 244 -0.60 -10.28 12.15
N GLY A 245 -1.84 -10.29 11.64
CA GLY A 245 -2.65 -9.08 11.51
C GLY A 245 -4.06 -9.23 12.06
N ASP A 246 -4.71 -8.09 12.27
CA ASP A 246 -6.08 -8.01 12.79
C ASP A 246 -7.11 -8.08 11.65
N GLU A 247 -8.24 -7.40 11.77
CA GLU A 247 -9.28 -7.30 10.74
C GLU A 247 -8.89 -6.44 9.53
N ASN A 248 -9.41 -6.81 8.35
CA ASN A 248 -9.31 -6.09 7.09
C ASN A 248 -7.86 -5.69 6.72
N TYR A 249 -6.92 -6.58 6.98
CA TYR A 249 -5.50 -6.35 6.76
C TYR A 249 -5.19 -6.06 5.29
N GLY A 250 -4.40 -5.02 5.04
CA GLY A 250 -4.08 -4.54 3.70
C GLY A 250 -5.17 -3.69 3.05
N GLU A 251 -6.05 -3.05 3.84
CA GLU A 251 -7.02 -2.08 3.33
C GLU A 251 -6.32 -0.93 2.57
N GLY A 252 -6.95 -0.39 1.53
CA GLY A 252 -6.57 0.89 0.95
C GLY A 252 -6.03 0.80 -0.47
N SER A 253 -4.77 1.18 -0.69
CA SER A 253 -4.17 1.28 -2.03
C SER A 253 -3.89 -0.12 -2.61
N SER A 254 -4.07 -0.28 -3.93
CA SER A 254 -3.86 -1.55 -4.66
C SER A 254 -2.40 -1.98 -4.83
N ARG A 255 -1.45 -1.29 -4.19
CA ARG A 255 -0.01 -1.46 -4.39
C ARG A 255 0.44 -2.90 -4.14
N GLU A 256 1.03 -3.53 -5.15
CA GLU A 256 1.55 -4.90 -5.04
C GLU A 256 2.86 -4.98 -4.25
N HIS A 257 3.58 -3.86 -4.08
CA HIS A 257 4.76 -3.78 -3.22
C HIS A 257 4.48 -4.23 -1.79
N ALA A 258 3.27 -3.99 -1.26
CA ALA A 258 2.86 -4.49 0.05
C ALA A 258 2.86 -6.03 0.15
N ALA A 259 2.87 -6.75 -0.97
CA ALA A 259 3.07 -8.20 -1.03
C ALA A 259 4.49 -8.58 -1.47
N MET A 260 5.09 -7.84 -2.40
CA MET A 260 6.45 -8.13 -2.89
C MET A 260 7.52 -7.89 -1.83
N GLU A 261 7.39 -6.86 -0.99
CA GLU A 261 8.38 -6.53 0.04
C GLU A 261 8.45 -7.60 1.14
N PRO A 262 7.34 -8.07 1.76
CA PRO A 262 7.38 -9.23 2.66
C PRO A 262 7.97 -10.47 1.99
N ARG A 263 7.57 -10.77 0.76
CA ARG A 263 8.10 -11.92 0.01
C ARG A 263 9.61 -11.80 -0.22
N HIS A 264 10.08 -10.60 -0.56
CA HIS A 264 11.49 -10.31 -0.78
C HIS A 264 12.29 -10.39 0.52
N LEU A 265 11.74 -9.95 1.64
CA LEU A 265 12.40 -9.95 2.94
C LEU A 265 12.24 -11.26 3.73
N GLY A 266 11.76 -12.34 3.11
CA GLY A 266 11.75 -13.68 3.71
C GLY A 266 10.52 -14.00 4.56
N VAL A 267 9.49 -13.15 4.53
CA VAL A 267 8.19 -13.46 5.14
C VAL A 267 7.53 -14.57 4.32
N ARG A 268 7.15 -15.65 5.00
CA ARG A 268 6.60 -16.87 4.38
C ARG A 268 5.07 -16.88 4.39
N ALA A 269 4.45 -16.28 5.40
CA ALA A 269 3.01 -16.21 5.54
C ALA A 269 2.56 -14.89 6.16
N ILE A 270 1.34 -14.48 5.81
CA ILE A 270 0.55 -13.49 6.56
C ILE A 270 -0.66 -14.23 7.12
N LEU A 271 -0.85 -14.17 8.44
CA LEU A 271 -1.98 -14.77 9.15
C LEU A 271 -2.83 -13.68 9.81
N VAL A 272 -4.10 -13.54 9.42
CA VAL A 272 -4.93 -12.42 9.89
C VAL A 272 -6.34 -12.85 10.30
N ARG A 273 -7.09 -11.98 10.98
CA ARG A 273 -8.53 -12.22 11.21
C ARG A 273 -9.35 -12.07 9.91
N SER A 274 -8.99 -11.11 9.06
CA SER A 274 -9.52 -10.99 7.70
C SER A 274 -8.64 -10.12 6.79
N PHE A 275 -8.72 -10.31 5.47
CA PHE A 275 -7.98 -9.52 4.48
C PHE A 275 -8.87 -8.54 3.72
N ALA A 276 -8.26 -7.45 3.25
CA ALA A 276 -8.80 -6.69 2.13
C ALA A 276 -8.55 -7.42 0.80
N ARG A 277 -9.59 -7.52 -0.04
CA ARG A 277 -9.63 -8.31 -1.30
C ARG A 277 -8.40 -8.18 -2.21
N ILE A 278 -7.98 -6.93 -2.50
CA ILE A 278 -6.89 -6.68 -3.47
C ILE A 278 -5.56 -7.15 -2.88
N HIS A 279 -5.33 -6.90 -1.58
CA HIS A 279 -4.09 -7.26 -0.94
C HIS A 279 -3.92 -8.78 -0.84
N GLU A 280 -4.98 -9.51 -0.48
CA GLU A 280 -4.97 -10.98 -0.49
C GLU A 280 -4.58 -11.54 -1.88
N THR A 281 -5.15 -10.98 -2.95
CA THR A 281 -4.82 -11.38 -4.32
C THR A 281 -3.36 -11.10 -4.65
N ASN A 282 -2.81 -9.96 -4.22
CA ASN A 282 -1.41 -9.62 -4.44
C ASN A 282 -0.48 -10.60 -3.70
N LEU A 283 -0.77 -10.95 -2.45
CA LEU A 283 0.01 -11.94 -1.69
C LEU A 283 0.08 -13.29 -2.43
N LYS A 284 -1.07 -13.80 -2.88
CA LYS A 284 -1.18 -15.03 -3.68
C LYS A 284 -0.35 -14.96 -4.95
N LYS A 285 -0.41 -13.84 -5.67
CA LYS A 285 0.37 -13.63 -6.91
C LYS A 285 1.88 -13.66 -6.68
N GLN A 286 2.36 -13.21 -5.51
CA GLN A 286 3.77 -13.25 -5.14
C GLN A 286 4.18 -14.59 -4.48
N GLY A 287 3.31 -15.60 -4.51
CA GLY A 287 3.61 -16.93 -3.98
C GLY A 287 3.75 -16.96 -2.46
N MET A 288 3.14 -16.02 -1.75
CA MET A 288 3.06 -16.03 -0.28
C MET A 288 1.84 -16.82 0.19
N LEU A 289 1.86 -17.33 1.42
CA LEU A 289 0.65 -17.84 2.09
C LEU A 289 -0.14 -16.67 2.70
N ALA A 290 -1.42 -16.61 2.36
CA ALA A 290 -2.38 -15.63 2.88
C ALA A 290 -3.45 -16.43 3.63
N LEU A 291 -3.34 -16.45 4.95
CA LEU A 291 -4.11 -17.32 5.83
C LEU A 291 -4.99 -16.48 6.75
N THR A 292 -6.16 -17.03 7.07
CA THR A 292 -7.07 -16.42 8.04
C THR A 292 -7.34 -17.36 9.18
N PHE A 293 -7.44 -16.88 10.42
CA PHE A 293 -7.83 -17.72 11.55
C PHE A 293 -9.20 -18.39 11.29
N ALA A 294 -9.35 -19.68 11.65
CA ALA A 294 -10.65 -20.33 11.66
C ALA A 294 -11.52 -19.81 12.81
N ASP A 295 -10.94 -19.74 14.02
CA ASP A 295 -11.48 -18.94 15.12
C ASP A 295 -10.66 -17.67 15.27
N LYS A 296 -11.29 -16.51 15.06
CA LYS A 296 -10.63 -15.22 15.20
C LYS A 296 -10.03 -15.01 16.60
N SER A 297 -10.58 -15.63 17.65
CA SER A 297 -10.05 -15.53 19.01
C SER A 297 -8.63 -16.10 19.15
N ASP A 298 -8.21 -17.01 18.25
CA ASP A 298 -6.87 -17.57 18.23
C ASP A 298 -5.77 -16.53 17.98
N TYR A 299 -6.12 -15.36 17.43
CA TYR A 299 -5.21 -14.22 17.36
C TYR A 299 -4.59 -13.89 18.73
N ASP A 300 -5.34 -14.07 19.83
CA ASP A 300 -4.87 -13.74 21.18
C ASP A 300 -3.91 -14.79 21.76
N LYS A 301 -3.84 -16.00 21.19
CA LYS A 301 -2.91 -17.06 21.60
C LYS A 301 -1.46 -16.82 21.17
N ILE A 302 -1.27 -16.06 20.09
CA ILE A 302 0.06 -15.80 19.53
C ILE A 302 0.87 -14.91 20.47
N GLN A 303 2.05 -15.38 20.87
CA GLN A 303 3.02 -14.72 21.75
C GLN A 303 4.25 -14.22 20.97
N GLU A 304 4.98 -13.25 21.53
CA GLU A 304 6.06 -12.55 20.81
C GLU A 304 7.24 -13.45 20.45
N ASP A 305 7.51 -14.43 21.33
CA ASP A 305 8.66 -15.34 21.26
C ASP A 305 8.32 -16.72 20.68
N ASP A 306 7.13 -16.89 20.09
CA ASP A 306 6.72 -18.16 19.50
C ASP A 306 7.61 -18.58 18.32
N ASN A 307 7.91 -19.88 18.25
CA ASN A 307 8.28 -20.53 17.00
C ASN A 307 7.01 -21.11 16.37
N ILE A 308 6.76 -20.75 15.12
CA ILE A 308 5.48 -21.00 14.46
C ILE A 308 5.69 -21.99 13.33
N ASP A 309 4.97 -23.11 13.39
CA ASP A 309 4.99 -24.15 12.37
C ASP A 309 3.69 -24.10 11.57
N ILE A 310 3.78 -24.10 10.23
CA ILE A 310 2.64 -24.25 9.32
C ILE A 310 2.71 -25.66 8.73
N GLU A 311 1.84 -26.51 9.23
CA GLU A 311 1.77 -27.93 8.89
C GLU A 311 0.71 -28.20 7.81
N THR A 312 0.67 -29.46 7.36
CA THR A 312 -0.31 -30.02 6.40
C THR A 312 -0.29 -29.38 5.01
N LEU A 313 0.71 -28.53 4.76
CA LEU A 313 0.93 -27.82 3.51
C LEU A 313 1.30 -28.77 2.36
N THR A 314 1.92 -29.90 2.68
CA THR A 314 2.13 -31.02 1.73
C THR A 314 0.84 -31.57 1.10
N THR A 315 -0.31 -31.32 1.74
CA THR A 315 -1.64 -31.73 1.26
C THR A 315 -2.55 -30.55 0.95
N PHE A 316 -1.97 -29.37 0.67
CA PHE A 316 -2.67 -28.13 0.40
C PHE A 316 -3.64 -28.28 -0.80
N ALA A 317 -4.93 -28.07 -0.52
CA ALA A 317 -6.01 -28.24 -1.49
C ALA A 317 -7.12 -27.20 -1.25
N PRO A 318 -7.91 -26.82 -2.28
CA PRO A 318 -9.01 -25.88 -2.11
C PRO A 318 -10.00 -26.34 -1.02
N GLY A 319 -10.39 -25.43 -0.14
CA GLY A 319 -11.36 -25.70 0.93
C GLY A 319 -10.87 -26.59 2.07
N LYS A 320 -9.59 -27.00 2.07
CA LYS A 320 -8.98 -27.78 3.15
C LYS A 320 -8.18 -26.86 4.09
N PRO A 321 -8.61 -26.65 5.34
CA PRO A 321 -7.84 -25.84 6.29
C PRO A 321 -6.42 -26.37 6.51
N LEU A 322 -5.51 -25.47 6.87
CA LEU A 322 -4.15 -25.79 7.32
C LEU A 322 -4.09 -25.74 8.84
N ARG A 323 -3.02 -26.31 9.39
CA ARG A 323 -2.76 -26.29 10.83
C ARG A 323 -1.56 -25.39 11.13
N VAL A 324 -1.68 -24.55 12.15
CA VAL A 324 -0.58 -23.77 12.68
C VAL A 324 -0.32 -24.20 14.12
N GLU A 325 0.92 -24.58 14.42
CA GLU A 325 1.37 -24.90 15.77
C GLU A 325 2.21 -23.74 16.31
N LEU A 326 1.81 -23.24 17.47
CA LEU A 326 2.49 -22.19 18.22
C LEU A 326 3.33 -22.88 19.30
N ASN A 327 4.65 -22.85 19.15
CA ASN A 327 5.57 -23.39 20.14
C ASN A 327 6.02 -22.26 21.07
N HIS A 328 5.44 -22.22 22.27
CA HIS A 328 5.69 -21.16 23.25
C HIS A 328 7.04 -21.32 23.95
N ALA A 329 7.57 -20.21 24.45
CA ALA A 329 8.88 -20.19 25.12
C ALA A 329 8.92 -21.01 26.42
N ASP A 330 7.78 -21.23 27.07
CA ASP A 330 7.65 -22.06 28.27
C ASP A 330 7.54 -23.57 27.99
N GLY A 331 7.57 -23.96 26.70
CA GLY A 331 7.46 -25.34 26.24
C GLY A 331 6.02 -25.83 26.04
N THR A 332 5.01 -25.01 26.37
CA THR A 332 3.62 -25.31 26.01
C THR A 332 3.36 -25.08 24.53
N LYS A 333 2.24 -25.60 24.04
CA LYS A 333 1.86 -25.52 22.63
C LYS A 333 0.38 -25.24 22.47
N ASP A 334 0.06 -24.34 21.55
CA ASP A 334 -1.28 -24.17 21.01
C ASP A 334 -1.31 -24.63 19.55
N VAL A 335 -2.39 -25.33 19.19
CA VAL A 335 -2.64 -25.73 17.81
C VAL A 335 -3.90 -25.04 17.35
N ILE A 336 -3.78 -24.30 16.24
CA ILE A 336 -4.88 -23.52 15.68
C ILE A 336 -5.15 -23.96 14.24
N GLU A 337 -6.42 -23.94 13.86
CA GLU A 337 -6.83 -24.18 12.48
C GLU A 337 -6.87 -22.83 11.73
N VAL A 338 -6.35 -22.82 10.50
CA VAL A 338 -6.36 -21.64 9.65
C VAL A 338 -6.95 -21.94 8.29
N ASN A 339 -7.79 -21.01 7.83
CA ASN A 339 -8.46 -21.05 6.55
C ASN A 339 -7.68 -20.31 5.48
N HIS A 340 -8.06 -20.57 4.23
CA HIS A 340 -7.54 -19.90 3.06
C HIS A 340 -8.59 -19.90 1.94
N THR A 341 -8.48 -19.00 0.97
CA THR A 341 -9.41 -18.95 -0.18
C THR A 341 -8.75 -19.34 -1.51
N TYR A 342 -7.67 -20.12 -1.47
CA TYR A 342 -6.95 -20.57 -2.66
C TYR A 342 -7.80 -21.56 -3.47
N ASN A 343 -7.85 -21.34 -4.78
CA ASN A 343 -8.24 -22.35 -5.76
C ASN A 343 -7.00 -23.08 -6.30
N GLU A 344 -7.19 -24.10 -7.15
CA GLU A 344 -6.09 -24.91 -7.70
C GLU A 344 -5.02 -24.05 -8.39
N GLN A 345 -5.44 -23.10 -9.23
CA GLN A 345 -4.50 -22.22 -9.95
C GLN A 345 -3.66 -21.37 -8.99
N GLN A 346 -4.25 -20.84 -7.92
CA GLN A 346 -3.54 -20.05 -6.91
C GLN A 346 -2.59 -20.92 -6.08
N ILE A 347 -2.92 -22.19 -5.85
CA ILE A 347 -2.01 -23.15 -5.21
C ILE A 347 -0.80 -23.38 -6.12
N GLU A 348 -0.99 -23.50 -7.44
CA GLU A 348 0.13 -23.62 -8.38
C GLU A 348 1.01 -22.35 -8.39
N TRP A 349 0.42 -21.16 -8.24
CA TRP A 349 1.21 -19.93 -8.04
C TRP A 349 2.07 -20.00 -6.78
N PHE A 350 1.52 -20.47 -5.66
CA PHE A 350 2.27 -20.68 -4.43
C PHE A 350 3.43 -21.66 -4.64
N LYS A 351 3.15 -22.85 -5.20
CA LYS A 351 4.16 -23.88 -5.45
C LYS A 351 5.30 -23.38 -6.34
N ALA A 352 4.97 -22.65 -7.41
CA ALA A 352 5.96 -22.11 -8.32
C ALA A 352 6.76 -20.92 -7.75
N GLY A 353 6.40 -20.40 -6.57
CA GLY A 353 7.00 -19.21 -5.97
C GLY A 353 6.43 -17.88 -6.48
N GLY A 354 5.38 -17.92 -7.30
CA GLY A 354 4.64 -16.76 -7.80
C GLY A 354 3.93 -17.03 -9.12
N ALA A 355 2.89 -16.25 -9.42
CA ALA A 355 2.13 -16.37 -10.66
C ALA A 355 3.00 -16.12 -11.91
N LEU A 356 3.95 -15.19 -11.83
CA LEU A 356 4.86 -14.89 -12.93
C LEU A 356 5.78 -16.07 -13.27
N ASN A 357 6.13 -16.90 -12.28
CA ASN A 357 6.95 -18.10 -12.50
C ASN A 357 6.17 -19.16 -13.27
N VAL A 358 4.87 -19.31 -13.01
CA VAL A 358 3.97 -20.20 -13.78
C VAL A 358 3.89 -19.72 -15.23
N ILE A 359 3.58 -18.44 -15.45
CA ILE A 359 3.49 -17.85 -16.80
C ILE A 359 4.78 -18.05 -17.59
N ARG A 360 5.94 -17.78 -16.98
CA ARG A 360 7.24 -17.99 -17.62
C ARG A 360 7.45 -19.45 -18.05
N SER A 361 7.05 -20.39 -17.21
CA SER A 361 7.19 -21.82 -17.47
C SER A 361 6.29 -22.26 -18.62
N GLU A 362 5.06 -21.73 -18.71
CA GLU A 362 4.14 -21.98 -19.81
C GLU A 362 4.66 -21.45 -21.15
N PHE A 363 5.19 -20.23 -21.19
CA PHE A 363 5.78 -19.66 -22.41
C PHE A 363 7.01 -20.45 -22.87
N ALA A 364 7.90 -20.82 -21.95
CA ALA A 364 9.08 -21.63 -22.27
C ALA A 364 8.69 -23.02 -22.81
N ARG A 365 7.61 -23.62 -22.30
CA ARG A 365 7.07 -24.88 -22.82
C ARG A 365 6.54 -24.72 -24.25
N LYS A 366 5.72 -23.68 -24.51
CA LYS A 366 5.17 -23.42 -25.86
C LYS A 366 6.27 -23.21 -26.91
N GLN A 367 7.30 -22.42 -26.59
CA GLN A 367 8.42 -22.20 -27.52
C GLN A 367 9.15 -23.51 -27.86
N LYS A 368 9.30 -24.42 -26.89
CA LYS A 368 9.91 -25.73 -27.14
C LYS A 368 9.03 -26.62 -28.03
N GLU A 369 7.71 -26.60 -27.80
CA GLU A 369 6.74 -27.34 -28.62
C GLU A 369 6.70 -26.84 -30.06
N GLU A 370 6.70 -25.51 -30.26
CA GLU A 370 6.76 -24.87 -31.58
C GLU A 370 8.08 -25.16 -32.30
N ALA A 371 9.22 -25.08 -31.61
CA ALA A 371 10.51 -25.42 -32.19
C ALA A 371 10.61 -26.91 -32.59
N ALA A 372 10.02 -27.81 -31.79
CA ALA A 372 9.97 -29.24 -32.11
C ALA A 372 9.10 -29.52 -33.35
N ALA A 373 7.97 -28.83 -33.49
CA ALA A 373 7.07 -28.97 -34.64
C ALA A 373 7.63 -28.34 -35.94
N ALA A 374 8.48 -27.32 -35.85
CA ALA A 374 9.14 -26.71 -37.01
C ALA A 374 10.38 -27.48 -37.49
N GLY A 375 10.94 -28.36 -36.65
CA GLY A 375 12.08 -29.22 -36.96
C GLY A 375 11.72 -30.63 -37.46
N SER A 376 10.43 -30.97 -37.51
CA SER A 376 9.84 -32.19 -38.08
C SER A 376 9.14 -31.88 -39.39
#